data_AF-A0A6L2PVW1-F1
#
_entry.id   AF-A0A6L2PVW1-F1
#
_cell.length_a   1.000
_cell.length_b   1.000
_cell.length_c   1.000
_cell.angle_alpha   90.00
_cell.angle_beta   90.00
_cell.angle_gamma   90.00
#
_symmetry.space_group_name_H-M   'P 1'
#
loop_
_entity.id
_entity.type
_entity.pdbx_description
1 polymer ?
#
loop_
_entity_poly.entity_id
_entity_poly.type
_entity_poly.pdbx_seq_one_letter_code
_entity_poly.pdbx_strand_id
1 'polypeptide(L)'
;MASASASGSVTVEDQKSYIKIETLRGKRPTEIHSALREVCGEQTVGRSTVSHLAVRFHEGRVSINDDPRPGRPKTSTDERRVKLVADFLEADRRVTCEEISQATGIPPSVFRILTSDLQKRKISARWVPPCLTAEQKQKRLDIATLLK
;
A
#
# COMPACT_ATOMS: atom_id res chain seq x y z
N MET A 1 3.56 -15.63 -47.69
CA MET A 1 3.74 -14.34 -47.00
C MET A 1 2.60 -14.14 -46.02
N ALA A 2 2.77 -14.57 -44.78
CA ALA A 2 1.77 -14.34 -43.73
C ALA A 2 2.04 -12.96 -43.10
N SER A 3 1.19 -11.98 -43.39
CA SER A 3 1.21 -10.72 -42.66
C SER A 3 0.61 -10.93 -41.29
N ALA A 4 1.44 -10.93 -40.25
CA ALA A 4 0.99 -10.80 -38.88
C ALA A 4 0.45 -9.37 -38.70
N SER A 5 -0.87 -9.21 -38.73
CA SER A 5 -1.51 -7.98 -38.27
C SER A 5 -1.34 -7.92 -36.75
N ALA A 6 -0.53 -6.98 -36.29
CA ALA A 6 -0.48 -6.59 -34.89
C ALA A 6 -1.88 -6.06 -34.50
N SER A 7 -2.72 -6.93 -33.96
CA SER A 7 -4.01 -6.54 -33.38
C SER A 7 -3.74 -5.79 -32.08
N GLY A 8 -3.58 -4.47 -32.18
CA GLY A 8 -3.57 -3.58 -31.03
C GLY A 8 -4.93 -3.61 -30.36
N SER A 9 -5.09 -4.44 -29.33
CA SER A 9 -6.32 -4.50 -28.55
C SER A 9 -6.54 -3.17 -27.85
N VAL A 10 -7.69 -2.53 -28.08
CA VAL A 10 -8.07 -1.27 -27.43
C VAL A 10 -8.34 -1.54 -25.96
N THR A 11 -7.54 -0.96 -25.08
CA THR A 11 -7.67 -1.15 -23.63
C THR A 11 -8.82 -0.31 -23.05
N VAL A 12 -9.22 -0.58 -21.81
CA VAL A 12 -10.22 0.25 -21.11
C VAL A 12 -9.73 1.70 -20.94
N GLU A 13 -8.43 1.91 -20.75
CA GLU A 13 -7.84 3.25 -20.63
C GLU A 13 -7.92 4.03 -21.95
N ASP A 14 -7.72 3.34 -23.09
CA ASP A 14 -7.89 3.93 -24.42
C ASP A 14 -9.35 4.35 -24.65
N GLN A 15 -10.31 3.51 -24.25
CA GLN A 15 -11.73 3.85 -24.34
C GLN A 15 -12.09 5.05 -23.45
N LYS A 16 -11.58 5.12 -22.20
CA LYS A 16 -11.77 6.29 -21.32
C LYS A 16 -11.18 7.57 -21.93
N SER A 17 -10.02 7.47 -22.59
CA SER A 17 -9.38 8.58 -23.28
C SER A 17 -10.23 9.08 -24.46
N TYR A 18 -10.76 8.16 -25.26
CA TYR A 18 -11.68 8.49 -26.35
C TYR A 18 -12.95 9.19 -25.84
N ILE A 19 -13.57 8.66 -24.78
CA ILE A 19 -14.77 9.26 -24.15
C ILE A 19 -14.47 10.69 -23.72
N LYS A 20 -13.32 10.94 -23.09
CA LYS A 20 -12.91 12.29 -22.67
C LYS A 20 -12.85 13.25 -23.86
N ILE A 21 -12.16 12.87 -24.94
CA ILE A 21 -11.99 13.71 -26.12
C ILE A 21 -13.35 14.04 -26.76
N GLU A 22 -14.19 13.03 -26.97
CA GLU A 22 -15.49 13.21 -27.65
C GLU A 22 -16.52 13.94 -26.77
N THR A 23 -16.44 13.78 -25.45
CA THR A 23 -17.25 14.58 -24.52
C THR A 23 -16.87 16.06 -24.61
N LEU A 24 -15.58 16.38 -24.64
CA LEU A 24 -15.09 17.76 -24.80
C LEU A 24 -15.42 18.36 -26.17
N ARG A 25 -15.61 17.51 -27.20
CA ARG A 25 -16.15 17.91 -28.51
C ARG A 25 -17.67 18.13 -28.52
N GLY A 26 -18.36 17.85 -27.41
CA GLY A 26 -19.80 18.06 -27.27
C GLY A 26 -20.68 16.92 -27.81
N LYS A 27 -20.12 15.73 -28.05
CA LYS A 27 -20.92 14.58 -28.48
C LYS A 27 -21.76 14.01 -27.33
N ARG A 28 -22.91 13.43 -27.69
CA ARG A 28 -23.79 12.78 -26.71
C ARG A 28 -23.22 11.43 -26.28
N PRO A 29 -23.36 11.02 -25.01
CA PRO A 29 -22.84 9.71 -24.54
C PRO A 29 -23.31 8.50 -25.36
N THR A 30 -24.51 8.57 -25.93
CA THR A 30 -25.05 7.53 -26.81
C THR A 30 -24.26 7.39 -28.11
N GLU A 31 -23.84 8.51 -28.70
CA GLU A 31 -23.05 8.53 -29.94
C GLU A 31 -21.64 7.99 -29.69
N ILE A 32 -21.05 8.39 -28.56
CA ILE A 32 -19.74 7.93 -28.11
C ILE A 32 -19.75 6.41 -27.91
N HIS A 33 -20.77 5.88 -27.25
CA HIS A 33 -20.88 4.43 -27.04
C HIS A 33 -21.07 3.66 -28.35
N SER A 34 -21.90 4.15 -29.27
CA SER A 34 -22.07 3.51 -30.58
C SER A 34 -20.75 3.45 -31.36
N ALA A 35 -20.00 4.55 -31.41
CA ALA A 35 -18.70 4.60 -32.07
C ALA A 35 -17.67 3.66 -31.40
N LEU A 36 -17.65 3.59 -30.07
CA LEU A 36 -16.80 2.63 -29.36
C LEU A 36 -17.19 1.19 -29.66
N ARG A 37 -18.50 0.89 -29.77
CA ARG A 37 -19.00 -0.46 -30.05
C ARG A 37 -18.65 -0.95 -31.46
N GLU A 38 -18.60 -0.04 -32.44
CA GLU A 38 -18.15 -0.37 -33.79
C GLU A 38 -16.69 -0.84 -33.82
N VAL A 39 -15.84 -0.30 -32.94
CA VAL A 39 -14.41 -0.63 -32.88
C VAL A 39 -14.10 -1.77 -31.91
N CYS A 40 -14.66 -1.72 -30.70
CA CYS A 40 -14.31 -2.64 -29.60
C CYS A 40 -15.28 -3.82 -29.47
N GLY A 41 -16.42 -3.82 -30.16
CA GLY A 41 -17.42 -4.88 -30.13
C GLY A 41 -17.88 -5.19 -28.70
N GLU A 42 -17.77 -6.45 -28.29
CA GLU A 42 -18.14 -6.93 -26.95
C GLU A 42 -17.18 -6.46 -25.84
N GLN A 43 -15.99 -5.97 -26.17
CA GLN A 43 -15.03 -5.42 -25.20
C GLN A 43 -15.29 -3.93 -24.86
N THR A 44 -16.40 -3.39 -25.33
CA THR A 44 -16.77 -1.98 -25.11
C THR A 44 -17.24 -1.73 -23.69
N VAL A 45 -16.82 -0.61 -23.09
CA VAL A 45 -17.35 -0.17 -21.80
C VAL A 45 -18.86 0.09 -21.89
N GLY A 46 -19.62 -0.36 -20.88
CA GLY A 46 -21.07 -0.23 -20.90
C GLY A 46 -21.56 1.23 -21.01
N ARG A 47 -22.74 1.44 -21.61
CA ARG A 47 -23.37 2.76 -21.77
C ARG A 47 -23.44 3.59 -20.48
N SER A 48 -23.68 2.95 -19.34
CA SER A 48 -23.74 3.61 -18.04
C SER A 48 -22.38 4.21 -17.65
N THR A 49 -21.30 3.46 -17.87
CA THR A 49 -19.92 3.92 -17.66
C THR A 49 -19.58 5.10 -18.58
N VAL A 50 -19.95 5.02 -19.87
CA VAL A 50 -19.76 6.13 -20.83
C VAL A 50 -20.48 7.39 -20.35
N SER A 51 -21.73 7.25 -19.93
CA SER A 51 -22.54 8.39 -19.46
C SER A 51 -21.96 9.01 -18.19
N HIS A 52 -21.56 8.17 -17.22
CA HIS A 52 -20.94 8.61 -15.97
C HIS A 52 -19.62 9.36 -16.20
N LEU A 53 -18.77 8.83 -17.08
CA LEU A 53 -17.51 9.47 -17.44
C LEU A 53 -17.73 10.78 -18.20
N ALA A 54 -18.67 10.82 -19.14
CA ALA A 54 -19.01 12.03 -19.89
C ALA A 54 -19.47 13.15 -18.95
N VAL A 55 -20.33 12.85 -17.96
CA VAL A 55 -20.73 13.84 -16.93
C VAL A 55 -19.51 14.35 -16.17
N ARG A 56 -18.65 13.47 -15.67
CA ARG A 56 -17.44 13.89 -14.93
C ARG A 56 -16.46 14.73 -15.76
N PHE A 57 -16.29 14.39 -17.03
CA PHE A 57 -15.43 15.15 -17.94
C PHE A 57 -16.03 16.51 -18.30
N HIS A 58 -17.35 16.59 -18.44
CA HIS A 58 -18.07 17.85 -18.62
C HIS A 58 -17.95 18.76 -17.39
N GLU A 59 -17.96 18.17 -16.19
CA GLU A 59 -17.72 18.86 -14.91
C GLU A 59 -16.24 19.27 -14.67
N GLY A 60 -15.36 19.07 -15.65
CA GLY A 60 -13.97 19.57 -15.62
C GLY A 60 -12.93 18.60 -15.08
N ARG A 61 -13.25 17.31 -14.89
CA ARG A 61 -12.24 16.31 -14.50
C ARG A 61 -11.19 16.14 -15.60
N VAL A 62 -9.91 16.27 -15.27
CA VAL A 62 -8.80 16.10 -16.23
C VAL A 62 -8.23 14.68 -16.25
N SER A 63 -8.27 13.95 -15.13
CA SER A 63 -7.66 12.62 -15.05
C SER A 63 -8.55 11.51 -15.65
N ILE A 64 -7.92 10.64 -16.44
CA ILE A 64 -8.51 9.39 -16.97
C ILE A 64 -8.44 8.25 -15.94
N ASN A 65 -7.49 8.34 -15.00
CA ASN A 65 -7.30 7.34 -13.98
C ASN A 65 -8.43 7.38 -12.95
N ASP A 66 -8.68 6.22 -12.34
CA ASP A 66 -9.65 6.08 -11.27
C ASP A 66 -9.24 6.92 -10.06
N ASP A 67 -10.24 7.46 -9.37
CA ASP A 67 -10.00 8.14 -8.09
C ASP A 67 -9.40 7.17 -7.08
N PRO A 68 -8.58 7.67 -6.13
CA PRO A 68 -8.20 6.87 -4.99
C PRO A 68 -9.47 6.35 -4.31
N ARG A 69 -9.67 5.03 -4.35
CA ARG A 69 -10.82 4.40 -3.71
C ARG A 69 -10.63 4.54 -2.21
N PRO A 70 -11.59 5.12 -1.47
CA PRO A 70 -11.55 5.05 -0.02
C PRO A 70 -11.54 3.57 0.36
N GLY A 71 -10.40 3.10 0.87
CA GLY A 71 -10.28 1.74 1.37
C GLY A 71 -11.13 1.58 2.63
N ARG A 72 -11.14 0.35 3.17
CA ARG A 72 -11.66 0.15 4.53
C ARG A 72 -10.94 1.13 5.47
N PRO A 73 -11.67 2.00 6.19
CA PRO A 73 -11.02 2.98 7.04
C PRO A 73 -10.14 2.24 8.03
N LYS A 74 -8.93 2.75 8.25
CA LYS A 74 -7.99 2.25 9.26
C LYS A 74 -8.50 2.66 10.65
N THR A 75 -9.72 2.27 11.03
CA THR A 75 -10.34 2.57 12.34
C THR A 75 -9.64 1.89 13.54
N SER A 76 -8.43 1.36 13.36
CA SER A 76 -7.71 0.54 14.34
C SER A 76 -6.32 1.08 14.71
N THR A 77 -5.89 2.21 14.16
CA THR A 77 -4.62 2.84 14.54
C THR A 77 -4.93 4.13 15.31
N ASP A 78 -5.50 3.98 16.50
CA ASP A 78 -5.52 5.06 17.48
C ASP A 78 -4.07 5.33 17.86
N GLU A 79 -3.59 6.58 17.73
CA GLU A 79 -2.20 6.94 18.08
C GLU A 79 -1.85 6.50 19.51
N ARG A 80 -2.85 6.48 20.41
CA ARG A 80 -2.74 5.97 21.78
C ARG A 80 -2.32 4.50 21.82
N ARG A 81 -2.87 3.68 20.92
CA ARG A 81 -2.55 2.24 20.81
C ARG A 81 -1.15 2.03 20.25
N VAL A 82 -0.75 2.82 19.25
CA VAL A 82 0.60 2.77 18.69
C VAL A 82 1.62 3.13 19.76
N LYS A 83 1.36 4.19 20.54
CA LYS A 83 2.22 4.60 21.64
C LYS A 83 2.32 3.53 22.72
N LEU A 84 1.20 2.94 23.13
CA LEU A 84 1.20 1.88 24.13
C LEU A 84 2.08 0.69 23.71
N VAL A 85 1.95 0.23 22.45
CA VAL A 85 2.80 -0.84 21.91
C VAL A 85 4.28 -0.43 21.84
N ALA A 86 4.57 0.84 21.54
CA ALA A 86 5.93 1.36 21.54
C ALA A 86 6.56 1.36 22.94
N ASP A 87 5.80 1.76 23.97
CA ASP A 87 6.26 1.77 25.36
C ASP A 87 6.59 0.36 25.86
N PHE A 88 5.81 -0.66 25.48
CA PHE A 88 6.11 -2.07 25.78
C PHE A 88 7.44 -2.54 25.16
N LEU A 89 7.73 -2.13 23.92
CA LEU A 89 8.99 -2.46 23.25
C LEU A 89 10.20 -1.74 23.84
N GLU A 90 10.02 -0.51 24.32
CA GLU A 90 11.07 0.28 24.98
C GLU A 90 11.47 -0.38 26.31
N ALA A 91 10.49 -0.89 27.06
CA ALA A 91 10.69 -1.60 28.32
C ALA A 91 11.40 -2.96 28.13
N ASP A 92 10.94 -3.78 27.17
CA ASP A 92 11.61 -5.01 26.81
C ASP A 92 11.53 -5.26 25.29
N ARG A 93 12.70 -5.33 24.65
CA ARG A 93 12.82 -5.53 23.20
C ARG A 93 12.59 -6.99 22.76
N ARG A 94 12.42 -7.92 23.70
CA ARG A 94 12.25 -9.37 23.45
C ARG A 94 10.81 -9.86 23.57
N VAL A 95 9.87 -8.98 23.91
CA VAL A 95 8.45 -9.32 24.03
C VAL A 95 7.86 -9.84 22.72
N THR A 96 6.93 -10.77 22.83
CA THR A 96 6.21 -11.37 21.72
C THR A 96 4.96 -10.55 21.38
N CYS A 97 4.46 -10.73 20.15
CA CYS A 97 3.20 -10.11 19.73
C CYS A 97 2.02 -10.55 20.60
N GLU A 98 2.05 -11.77 21.11
CA GLU A 98 1.00 -12.33 21.96
C GLU A 98 0.99 -11.68 23.34
N GLU A 99 2.16 -11.57 23.99
CA GLU A 99 2.29 -10.88 25.28
C GLU A 99 1.84 -9.42 25.19
N ILE A 100 2.25 -8.70 24.13
CA ILE A 100 1.78 -7.33 23.89
C ILE A 100 0.26 -7.32 23.69
N SER A 101 -0.29 -8.24 22.90
CA SER A 101 -1.73 -8.31 22.63
C SER A 101 -2.53 -8.56 23.91
N GLN A 102 -2.05 -9.44 24.78
CA GLN A 102 -2.68 -9.74 26.07
C GLN A 102 -2.58 -8.55 27.01
N ALA A 103 -1.41 -7.91 27.11
CA ALA A 103 -1.20 -6.77 28.01
C ALA A 103 -1.95 -5.50 27.57
N THR A 104 -2.07 -5.28 26.26
CA THR A 104 -2.75 -4.11 25.70
C THR A 104 -4.24 -4.32 25.42
N GLY A 105 -4.71 -5.58 25.34
CA GLY A 105 -6.07 -5.91 24.93
C GLY A 105 -6.36 -5.59 23.47
N ILE A 106 -5.34 -5.61 22.58
CA ILE A 106 -5.44 -5.20 21.17
C ILE A 106 -5.23 -6.37 20.18
N PRO A 107 -6.10 -7.40 20.13
CA PRO A 107 -6.04 -8.40 19.07
C PRO A 107 -6.79 -7.90 17.80
N PRO A 108 -6.39 -8.27 16.56
CA PRO A 108 -5.16 -8.87 16.04
C PRO A 108 -4.21 -7.84 15.39
N SER A 109 -4.23 -6.58 15.84
CA SER A 109 -3.56 -5.47 15.15
C SER A 109 -2.10 -5.20 15.55
N VAL A 110 -1.59 -5.84 16.62
CA VAL A 110 -0.22 -5.63 17.13
C VAL A 110 0.85 -5.88 16.07
N PHE A 111 0.78 -6.99 15.32
CA PHE A 111 1.77 -7.27 14.27
C PHE A 111 1.82 -6.18 13.20
N ARG A 112 0.66 -5.66 12.81
CA ARG A 112 0.55 -4.56 11.84
C ARG A 112 1.09 -3.25 12.43
N ILE A 113 0.78 -2.95 13.69
CA ILE A 113 1.33 -1.77 14.38
C ILE A 113 2.86 -1.85 14.42
N LEU A 114 3.42 -3.01 14.78
CA LEU A 114 4.86 -3.22 14.83
C LEU A 114 5.52 -3.03 13.46
N THR A 115 4.97 -3.62 12.40
CA THR A 115 5.61 -3.64 11.07
C THR A 115 5.29 -2.43 10.21
N SER A 116 4.04 -1.95 10.19
CA SER A 116 3.59 -0.88 9.31
C SER A 116 3.73 0.50 9.95
N ASP A 117 3.29 0.63 11.21
CA ASP A 117 3.21 1.94 11.88
C ASP A 117 4.55 2.28 12.60
N LEU A 118 5.14 1.32 13.32
CA LEU A 118 6.41 1.49 14.05
C LEU A 118 7.65 1.07 13.25
N GLN A 119 7.46 0.46 12.07
CA GLN A 119 8.53 -0.02 11.18
C GLN A 119 9.59 -0.89 11.87
N LYS A 120 9.17 -1.72 12.82
CA LYS A 120 10.04 -2.65 13.55
C LYS A 120 10.15 -3.97 12.79
N ARG A 121 11.29 -4.62 12.97
CA ARG A 121 11.59 -5.95 12.43
C ARG A 121 12.15 -6.84 13.54
N LYS A 122 11.71 -8.10 13.57
CA LYS A 122 12.30 -9.11 14.44
C LYS A 122 13.75 -9.38 14.03
N ILE A 123 14.67 -9.26 14.98
CA ILE A 123 16.09 -9.61 14.83
C ILE A 123 16.38 -10.69 15.87
N SER A 124 17.04 -11.77 15.47
CA SER A 124 17.50 -12.80 16.40
C SER A 124 18.63 -12.26 17.28
N ALA A 125 18.62 -12.63 18.55
CA ALA A 125 19.71 -12.29 19.45
C ALA A 125 21.02 -12.96 18.97
N ARG A 126 22.14 -12.25 19.07
CA ARG A 126 23.46 -12.80 18.80
C ARG A 126 23.90 -13.66 19.99
N TRP A 127 24.47 -14.84 19.71
CA TRP A 127 25.14 -15.62 20.74
C TRP A 127 26.34 -14.84 21.27
N VAL A 128 26.33 -14.58 22.58
CA VAL A 128 27.44 -13.94 23.28
C VAL A 128 28.06 -14.97 24.22
N PRO A 129 29.41 -15.05 24.29
CA PRO A 129 30.11 -15.89 25.26
C PRO A 129 29.66 -15.62 26.72
N PRO A 130 30.04 -16.50 27.66
CA PRO A 130 29.51 -16.54 29.02
C PRO A 130 29.41 -15.19 29.72
N CYS A 131 28.44 -15.07 30.63
CA CYS A 131 28.24 -13.88 31.46
C CYS A 131 29.52 -13.58 32.25
N LEU A 132 30.29 -12.59 31.78
CA LEU A 132 31.55 -12.21 32.39
C LEU A 132 31.32 -11.58 33.77
N THR A 133 32.13 -11.95 34.74
CA THR A 133 32.19 -11.28 36.04
C THR A 133 32.72 -9.85 35.88
N ALA A 134 32.46 -8.99 36.87
CA ALA A 134 32.96 -7.61 36.86
C ALA A 134 34.50 -7.57 36.71
N GLU A 135 35.22 -8.44 37.43
CA GLU A 135 36.67 -8.57 37.31
C GLU A 135 37.12 -9.00 35.91
N GLN A 136 36.42 -9.96 35.28
CA GLN A 136 36.74 -10.40 33.93
C GLN A 136 36.51 -9.29 32.90
N LYS A 137 35.47 -8.46 33.09
CA LYS A 137 35.22 -7.29 32.24
C LYS A 137 36.34 -6.26 32.39
N GLN A 138 36.79 -5.99 33.62
CA GLN A 138 37.88 -5.04 33.88
C GLN A 138 39.19 -5.52 33.24
N LYS A 139 39.60 -6.78 33.45
CA LYS A 139 40.80 -7.35 32.83
C LYS A 139 40.77 -7.25 31.30
N ARG A 140 39.60 -7.48 30.68
CA ARG A 140 39.44 -7.34 29.23
C ARG A 140 39.61 -5.90 28.77
N LEU A 141 39.10 -4.94 29.53
CA LEU A 141 39.28 -3.52 29.24
C LEU A 141 40.76 -3.13 29.34
N ASP A 142 41.43 -3.52 30.43
CA ASP A 142 42.84 -3.21 30.69
C ASP A 142 43.74 -3.76 29.58
N ILE A 143 43.55 -5.03 29.20
CA ILE A 143 44.28 -5.66 28.08
C ILE A 143 44.00 -4.93 26.76
N ALA A 144 42.75 -4.59 26.47
CA ALA A 144 42.39 -3.88 25.24
C ALA A 144 42.97 -2.47 25.18
N THR A 145 43.16 -1.81 26.33
CA THR A 145 43.82 -0.50 26.41
C THR A 145 45.34 -0.57 26.32
N LEU A 146 45.97 -1.66 26.80
CA LEU A 146 47.42 -1.88 26.71
C LEU A 146 47.89 -2.30 25.30
N LEU A 147 46.99 -2.87 24.49
CA LEU A 147 47.25 -3.30 23.12
C LEU A 147 46.97 -2.21 22.06
N LYS A 148 46.62 -0.99 22.50
CA LYS A 148 46.51 0.21 21.66
C LYS A 148 47.79 1.03 21.74
#